data_AF-A0A935J8S2-F1
#
_entry.id   AF-A0A935J8S2-F1
#
_cell.length_a   1.000
_cell.length_b   1.000
_cell.length_c   1.000
_cell.angle_alpha   90.00
_cell.angle_beta   90.00
_cell.angle_gamma   90.00
#
_symmetry.space_group_name_H-M   'P 1'
#
loop_
_entity.id
_entity.type
_entity.pdbx_description
1 polymer ?
#
loop_
_entity_poly.entity_id
_entity_poly.type
_entity_poly.pdbx_seq_one_letter_code
_entity_poly.pdbx_strand_id
1 'polypeptide(L)'
;MTPLTARRYLESLARNGQLTAKGLDFALHRIGVFPDAANWKRFADRLLLWAGILLLLASVVFFFAFNWNELHRFTKISLVVLPLVISSSMMAYTGIERAVGKAWLGAGVVLTGVLLAVIGQIYQTGADSELLFAGWALLALPWVVIARAPWVWLFWLVLLNTSLALFLVGRFDIWMVLIYSDAIFWGPLLLNALALLLWEFYWPRIAWMRARYAPRFIVFLAAVAATGLGVSWWFLVKRTGWQLMHYAPIAYLPWLFLTVWYYRTRRKDIVPLVASALSCIAVLTAGLISGMFGKKYLDVTSFFVIGAVVAAMTAAAAIWLRHTSSKWAKARGVGDA
;
A
#
# COMPACT_ATOMS: atom_id res chain seq x y z
N MET A 1 -5.85 35.56 -3.62
CA MET A 1 -5.27 34.92 -2.42
C MET A 1 -6.07 33.66 -2.11
N THR A 2 -5.41 32.53 -1.80
CA THR A 2 -6.13 31.36 -1.27
C THR A 2 -6.69 31.66 0.14
N PRO A 3 -7.78 31.02 0.58
CA PRO A 3 -8.36 31.23 1.91
C PRO A 3 -7.33 31.07 3.05
N LEU A 4 -6.39 30.14 2.88
CA LEU A 4 -5.29 29.89 3.82
C LEU A 4 -4.26 31.03 3.86
N THR A 5 -3.94 31.66 2.72
CA THR A 5 -3.06 32.84 2.68
C THR A 5 -3.72 34.09 3.26
N ALA A 6 -5.03 34.28 3.04
CA ALA A 6 -5.77 35.41 3.59
C ALA A 6 -5.89 35.33 5.13
N ARG A 7 -6.13 34.12 5.65
CA ARG A 7 -6.13 33.85 7.10
C ARG A 7 -4.81 34.23 7.77
N ARG A 8 -3.68 33.76 7.22
CA ARG A 8 -2.34 34.06 7.78
C ARG A 8 -2.02 35.55 7.77
N TYR A 9 -2.47 36.27 6.75
CA TYR A 9 -2.29 37.71 6.65
C TYR A 9 -3.09 38.47 7.72
N LEU A 10 -4.37 38.11 7.93
CA LEU A 10 -5.19 38.69 8.99
C LEU A 10 -4.65 38.38 10.40
N GLU A 11 -4.21 37.15 10.64
CA GLU A 11 -3.57 36.77 11.91
C GLU A 11 -2.27 37.56 12.15
N SER A 12 -1.51 37.90 11.09
CA SER A 12 -0.31 38.74 11.21
C SER A 12 -0.62 40.20 11.54
N LEU A 13 -1.71 40.75 10.98
CA LEU A 13 -2.17 42.11 11.28
C LEU A 13 -2.66 42.24 12.73
N ALA A 14 -3.34 41.21 13.24
CA ALA A 14 -3.77 41.17 14.64
C ALA A 14 -2.58 41.04 15.61
N ARG A 15 -1.56 40.23 15.27
CA ARG A 15 -0.31 40.15 16.07
C ARG A 15 0.45 41.47 16.13
N ASN A 16 0.40 42.26 15.07
CA ASN A 16 1.03 43.58 14.99
C ASN A 16 0.19 44.71 15.63
N GLY A 17 -0.91 44.37 16.32
CA GLY A 17 -1.78 45.34 17.00
C GLY A 17 -2.62 46.21 16.06
N GLN A 18 -2.55 46.00 14.75
CA GLN A 18 -3.31 46.76 13.74
C GLN A 18 -4.77 46.32 13.63
N LEU A 19 -5.10 45.16 14.20
CA LEU A 19 -6.43 44.58 14.23
C LEU A 19 -6.77 44.15 15.66
N THR A 20 -7.87 44.68 16.21
CA THR A 20 -8.41 44.24 17.49
C THR A 20 -8.94 42.81 17.37
N ALA A 21 -8.99 42.05 18.48
CA ALA A 21 -9.48 40.67 18.49
C ALA A 21 -10.89 40.53 17.89
N LYS A 22 -11.78 41.50 18.14
CA LYS A 22 -13.11 41.56 17.52
C LYS A 22 -13.06 41.83 16.01
N GLY A 23 -12.14 42.68 15.55
CA GLY A 23 -11.96 42.95 14.13
C GLY A 23 -11.36 41.76 13.37
N LEU A 24 -10.47 41.00 14.00
CA LEU A 24 -9.93 39.76 13.45
C LEU A 24 -11.05 38.72 13.28
N ASP A 25 -11.86 38.53 14.31
CA ASP A 25 -12.94 37.53 14.29
C ASP A 25 -14.01 37.87 13.23
N PHE A 26 -14.36 39.16 13.10
CA PHE A 26 -15.23 39.66 12.04
C PHE A 26 -14.63 39.44 10.64
N ALA A 27 -13.35 39.75 10.45
CA ALA A 27 -12.67 39.57 9.16
C ALA A 27 -12.56 38.08 8.78
N LEU A 28 -12.30 37.20 9.74
CA LEU A 28 -12.24 35.75 9.52
C LEU A 28 -13.62 35.14 9.19
N HIS A 29 -14.69 35.62 9.82
CA HIS A 29 -16.06 35.26 9.44
C HIS A 29 -16.41 35.75 8.02
N ARG A 30 -16.06 36.99 7.67
CA ARG A 30 -16.32 37.58 6.35
C ARG A 30 -15.60 36.85 5.21
N ILE A 31 -14.39 36.33 5.47
CA ILE A 31 -13.59 35.57 4.50
C ILE A 31 -14.03 34.09 4.44
N GLY A 32 -15.02 33.68 5.24
CA GLY A 32 -15.54 32.30 5.24
C GLY A 32 -14.55 31.29 5.82
N VAL A 33 -13.60 31.74 6.64
CA VAL A 33 -12.62 30.88 7.32
C VAL A 33 -13.31 30.08 8.43
N PHE A 34 -14.29 30.68 9.10
CA PHE A 34 -15.18 29.97 10.02
C PHE A 34 -16.39 29.41 9.25
N PRO A 35 -16.71 28.11 9.42
CA PRO A 35 -17.89 27.53 8.78
C PRO A 35 -19.16 28.16 9.35
N ASP A 36 -19.90 28.84 8.48
CA ASP A 36 -21.24 29.34 8.77
C ASP A 36 -22.22 28.19 9.08
N ALA A 37 -23.34 28.47 9.74
CA ALA A 37 -24.34 27.46 10.15
C ALA A 37 -24.81 26.59 8.98
N ALA A 38 -24.95 27.19 7.78
CA ALA A 38 -25.29 26.47 6.55
C ALA A 38 -24.22 25.46 6.13
N ASN A 39 -22.93 25.77 6.32
CA ASN A 39 -21.83 24.86 6.00
C ASN A 39 -21.73 23.72 7.01
N TRP A 40 -21.97 23.99 8.30
CA TRP A 40 -22.10 22.97 9.33
C TRP A 40 -23.24 22.01 9.04
N LYS A 41 -24.40 22.52 8.64
CA LYS A 41 -25.53 21.69 8.21
C LYS A 41 -25.16 20.80 7.03
N ARG A 42 -24.56 21.35 5.95
CA ARG A 42 -24.12 20.55 4.79
C ARG A 42 -23.04 19.51 5.13
N PHE A 43 -22.20 19.78 6.13
CA PHE A 43 -21.24 18.80 6.63
C PHE A 43 -21.96 17.68 7.38
N ALA A 44 -22.83 18.03 8.34
CA ALA A 44 -23.62 17.08 9.10
C ALA A 44 -24.50 16.21 8.18
N ASP A 45 -25.18 16.80 7.20
CA ASP A 45 -26.01 16.08 6.22
C ASP A 45 -25.19 15.07 5.42
N ARG A 46 -24.01 15.47 4.93
CA ARG A 46 -23.11 14.56 4.20
C ARG A 46 -22.54 13.47 5.10
N LEU A 47 -22.16 13.81 6.33
CA LEU A 47 -21.65 12.86 7.30
C LEU A 47 -22.71 11.81 7.65
N LEU A 48 -23.94 12.26 7.96
CA LEU A 48 -25.09 11.40 8.26
C LEU A 48 -25.50 10.56 7.05
N LEU A 49 -25.46 11.11 5.83
CA LEU A 49 -25.73 10.37 4.60
C LEU A 49 -24.72 9.24 4.40
N TRP A 50 -23.42 9.53 4.49
CA TRP A 50 -22.38 8.51 4.34
C TRP A 50 -22.41 7.50 5.47
N ALA A 51 -22.65 7.93 6.71
CA ALA A 51 -22.84 7.02 7.84
C ALA A 51 -24.05 6.10 7.63
N GLY A 52 -25.17 6.64 7.17
CA GLY A 52 -26.38 5.87 6.86
C GLY A 52 -26.15 4.85 5.75
N ILE A 53 -25.50 5.24 4.65
CA ILE A 53 -25.12 4.33 3.57
C ILE A 53 -24.21 3.20 4.09
N LEU A 54 -23.19 3.54 4.90
CA LEU A 54 -22.28 2.55 5.46
C LEU A 54 -22.98 1.58 6.41
N LEU A 55 -23.90 2.07 7.26
CA LEU A 55 -24.69 1.23 8.16
C LEU A 55 -25.65 0.31 7.40
N LEU A 56 -26.27 0.80 6.32
CA LEU A 56 -27.12 -0.03 5.47
C LEU A 56 -26.31 -1.11 4.75
N LEU A 57 -25.16 -0.77 4.18
CA LEU A 57 -24.26 -1.76 3.55
C LEU A 57 -23.76 -2.78 4.58
N ALA A 58 -23.38 -2.34 5.78
CA ALA A 58 -22.98 -3.22 6.86
C ALA A 58 -24.14 -4.14 7.30
N SER A 59 -25.37 -3.62 7.38
CA SER A 59 -26.56 -4.42 7.67
C SER A 59 -26.78 -5.51 6.64
N VAL A 60 -26.67 -5.21 5.34
CA VAL A 60 -26.77 -6.21 4.27
C VAL A 60 -25.68 -7.28 4.42
N VAL A 61 -24.42 -6.87 4.65
CA VAL A 61 -23.31 -7.81 4.85
C VAL A 61 -23.56 -8.70 6.07
N PHE A 62 -23.96 -8.13 7.21
CA PHE A 62 -24.24 -8.88 8.43
C PHE A 62 -25.46 -9.79 8.31
N PHE A 63 -26.50 -9.37 7.59
CA PHE A 63 -27.65 -10.21 7.30
C PHE A 63 -27.22 -11.49 6.58
N PHE A 64 -26.43 -11.37 5.51
CA PHE A 64 -25.92 -12.55 4.80
C PHE A 64 -24.91 -13.35 5.63
N ALA A 65 -24.07 -12.70 6.42
CA ALA A 65 -23.11 -13.38 7.29
C ALA A 65 -23.80 -14.20 8.39
N PHE A 66 -24.82 -13.63 9.05
CA PHE A 66 -25.59 -14.30 10.09
C PHE A 66 -26.37 -15.50 9.53
N ASN A 67 -27.05 -15.31 8.40
CA ASN A 67 -27.84 -16.36 7.75
C ASN A 67 -26.98 -17.32 6.91
N TRP A 68 -25.66 -17.15 6.85
CA TRP A 68 -24.80 -17.85 5.89
C TRP A 68 -24.94 -19.36 5.99
N ASN A 69 -25.01 -19.93 7.19
CA ASN A 69 -25.10 -21.38 7.36
C ASN A 69 -26.43 -21.96 6.87
N GLU A 70 -27.52 -21.20 6.96
CA GLU A 70 -28.87 -21.62 6.57
C GLU A 70 -29.17 -21.44 5.08
N LEU A 71 -28.41 -20.58 4.39
CA LEU A 71 -28.59 -20.36 2.96
C LEU A 71 -28.23 -21.59 2.13
N HIS A 72 -29.14 -21.97 1.23
CA HIS A 72 -28.89 -23.03 0.27
C HIS A 72 -27.71 -22.69 -0.65
N ARG A 73 -26.97 -23.70 -1.11
CA ARG A 73 -25.75 -23.54 -1.93
C ARG A 73 -25.98 -22.70 -3.19
N PHE A 74 -27.12 -22.86 -3.86
CA PHE A 74 -27.42 -22.10 -5.06
C PHE A 74 -27.68 -20.63 -4.75
N THR A 75 -28.27 -20.30 -3.60
CA THR A 75 -28.44 -18.90 -3.17
C THR A 75 -27.09 -18.24 -2.95
N LYS A 76 -26.17 -18.91 -2.24
CA LYS A 76 -24.79 -18.42 -2.02
C LYS A 76 -24.05 -18.15 -3.33
N ILE A 77 -24.13 -19.07 -4.28
CA ILE A 77 -23.51 -18.93 -5.60
C ILE A 77 -24.17 -17.78 -6.39
N SER A 78 -25.50 -17.72 -6.43
CA SER A 78 -26.25 -16.68 -7.13
C SER A 78 -25.94 -15.27 -6.63
N LEU A 79 -25.69 -15.10 -5.32
CA LEU A 79 -25.28 -13.81 -4.74
C LEU A 79 -23.97 -13.27 -5.32
N VAL A 80 -23.11 -14.13 -5.86
CA VAL A 80 -21.84 -13.73 -6.49
C VAL A 80 -21.95 -13.74 -8.00
N VAL A 81 -22.62 -14.75 -8.57
CA VAL A 81 -22.78 -14.92 -10.02
C VAL A 81 -23.61 -13.78 -10.62
N LEU A 82 -24.68 -13.33 -9.97
CA LEU A 82 -25.51 -12.24 -10.49
C LEU A 82 -24.72 -10.93 -10.63
N PRO A 83 -24.02 -10.42 -9.60
CA PRO A 83 -23.12 -9.28 -9.74
C PRO A 83 -22.02 -9.51 -10.78
N LEU A 84 -21.47 -10.72 -10.86
CA LEU A 84 -20.42 -11.04 -11.84
C LEU A 84 -20.95 -10.90 -13.28
N VAL A 85 -22.12 -11.47 -13.57
CA VAL A 85 -22.77 -11.37 -14.88
C VAL A 85 -23.09 -9.90 -15.19
N ILE A 86 -23.68 -9.15 -14.24
CA ILE A 86 -23.96 -7.72 -14.42
C ILE A 86 -22.67 -6.96 -14.73
N SER A 87 -21.59 -7.23 -13.99
CA SER A 87 -20.29 -6.59 -14.17
C SER A 87 -19.73 -6.86 -15.56
N SER A 88 -19.77 -8.12 -16.01
CA SER A 88 -19.31 -8.53 -17.34
C SER A 88 -20.16 -7.93 -18.46
N SER A 89 -21.49 -7.93 -18.32
CA SER A 89 -22.41 -7.31 -19.28
C SER A 89 -22.23 -5.79 -19.36
N MET A 90 -22.07 -5.12 -18.22
CA MET A 90 -21.83 -3.68 -18.17
C MET A 90 -20.46 -3.30 -18.74
N MET A 91 -19.44 -4.13 -18.52
CA MET A 91 -18.14 -3.98 -19.16
C MET A 91 -18.25 -4.07 -20.68
N ALA A 92 -19.00 -5.04 -21.21
CA ALA A 92 -19.25 -5.19 -22.64
C ALA A 92 -20.05 -4.00 -23.21
N TYR A 93 -21.06 -3.51 -22.48
CA TYR A 93 -21.88 -2.37 -22.90
C TYR A 93 -21.12 -1.03 -22.87
N THR A 94 -20.36 -0.77 -21.81
CA THR A 94 -19.66 0.52 -21.64
C THR A 94 -18.35 0.60 -22.42
N GLY A 95 -17.77 -0.55 -22.77
CA GLY A 95 -16.54 -0.66 -23.54
C GLY A 95 -15.27 -0.44 -22.72
N ILE A 96 -14.23 -1.19 -23.03
CA ILE A 96 -12.98 -1.25 -22.24
C ILE A 96 -12.06 -0.03 -22.38
N GLU A 97 -12.29 0.79 -23.41
CA GLU A 97 -11.52 2.03 -23.60
C GLU A 97 -11.91 3.10 -22.56
N ARG A 98 -13.12 3.01 -21.99
CA ARG A 98 -13.62 3.95 -20.98
C ARG A 98 -13.21 3.51 -19.58
N ALA A 99 -12.94 4.48 -18.71
CA ALA A 99 -12.62 4.23 -17.30
C ALA A 99 -13.72 3.42 -16.59
N VAL A 100 -14.99 3.68 -16.92
CA VAL A 100 -16.14 2.94 -16.38
C VAL A 100 -16.12 1.47 -16.79
N GLY A 101 -15.83 1.15 -18.05
CA GLY A 101 -15.72 -0.24 -18.50
C GLY A 101 -14.54 -0.97 -17.87
N LYS A 102 -13.40 -0.29 -17.65
CA LYS A 102 -12.28 -0.84 -16.87
C LYS A 102 -12.67 -1.11 -15.42
N ALA A 103 -13.47 -0.25 -14.81
CA ALA A 103 -13.98 -0.45 -13.45
C ALA A 103 -14.88 -1.69 -13.36
N TRP A 104 -15.81 -1.86 -14.31
CA TRP A 104 -16.62 -3.07 -14.44
C TRP A 104 -15.78 -4.33 -14.71
N LEU A 105 -14.72 -4.23 -15.52
CA LEU A 105 -13.80 -5.36 -15.71
C LEU A 105 -13.13 -5.75 -14.38
N GLY A 106 -12.57 -4.79 -13.66
CA GLY A 106 -11.89 -5.10 -12.41
C GLY A 106 -12.84 -5.58 -11.32
N ALA A 107 -14.08 -5.09 -11.27
CA ALA A 107 -15.12 -5.66 -10.42
C ALA A 107 -15.38 -7.13 -10.77
N GLY A 108 -15.44 -7.47 -12.06
CA GLY A 108 -15.53 -8.86 -12.53
C GLY A 108 -14.35 -9.72 -12.07
N VAL A 109 -13.11 -9.22 -12.22
CA VAL A 109 -11.89 -9.90 -11.73
C VAL A 109 -11.94 -10.14 -10.22
N VAL A 110 -12.46 -9.18 -9.44
CA VAL A 110 -12.63 -9.35 -8.00
C VAL A 110 -13.68 -10.41 -7.68
N LEU A 111 -14.84 -10.33 -8.33
CA LEU A 111 -15.95 -11.26 -8.15
C LEU A 111 -15.61 -12.69 -8.56
N THR A 112 -14.70 -12.90 -9.52
CA THR A 112 -14.14 -14.23 -9.81
C THR A 112 -13.47 -14.84 -8.58
N GLY A 113 -12.67 -14.08 -7.84
CA GLY A 113 -12.04 -14.56 -6.59
C GLY A 113 -13.06 -14.85 -5.50
N VAL A 114 -14.07 -13.98 -5.35
CA VAL A 114 -15.17 -14.20 -4.41
C VAL A 114 -15.93 -15.49 -4.76
N LEU A 115 -16.16 -15.75 -6.05
CA LEU A 115 -16.83 -16.96 -6.51
C LEU A 115 -16.01 -18.21 -6.19
N LEU A 116 -14.70 -18.19 -6.43
CA LEU A 116 -13.79 -19.28 -6.06
C LEU A 116 -13.82 -19.55 -4.55
N ALA A 117 -13.82 -18.49 -3.73
CA ALA A 117 -13.90 -18.61 -2.28
C ALA A 117 -15.23 -19.21 -1.81
N VAL A 118 -16.35 -18.76 -2.37
CA VAL A 118 -17.69 -19.30 -2.03
C VAL A 118 -17.81 -20.76 -2.47
N ILE A 119 -17.29 -21.13 -3.65
CA ILE A 119 -17.24 -22.53 -4.09
C ILE A 119 -16.39 -23.37 -3.14
N GLY A 120 -15.21 -22.89 -2.77
CA GLY A 120 -14.32 -23.58 -1.82
C GLY A 120 -14.97 -23.81 -0.45
N GLN A 121 -15.76 -22.84 0.03
CA GLN A 121 -16.53 -22.97 1.27
C GLN A 121 -17.69 -23.96 1.16
N ILE A 122 -18.49 -23.90 0.08
CA ILE A 122 -19.69 -24.75 -0.10
C ILE A 122 -19.31 -26.22 -0.26
N TYR A 123 -18.32 -26.48 -1.11
CA TYR A 123 -17.93 -27.85 -1.46
C TYR A 123 -16.78 -28.37 -0.61
N GLN A 124 -16.32 -27.56 0.36
CA GLN A 124 -15.21 -27.89 1.26
C GLN A 124 -14.07 -28.54 0.48
N THR A 125 -13.64 -27.92 -0.62
CA THR A 125 -12.74 -28.55 -1.59
C THR A 125 -11.36 -28.89 -1.02
N GLY A 126 -11.14 -28.67 0.28
CA GLY A 126 -9.87 -28.87 0.96
C GLY A 126 -8.73 -28.08 0.31
N ALA A 127 -9.04 -27.20 -0.64
CA ALA A 127 -8.06 -26.54 -1.46
C ALA A 127 -7.31 -25.55 -0.59
N ASP A 128 -6.00 -25.77 -0.47
CA ASP A 128 -5.12 -24.89 0.26
C ASP A 128 -5.31 -23.46 -0.25
N SER A 129 -5.33 -22.50 0.69
CA SER A 129 -5.60 -21.09 0.37
C SER A 129 -4.65 -20.57 -0.72
N GLU A 130 -3.43 -21.09 -0.80
CA GLU A 130 -2.45 -20.83 -1.85
C GLU A 130 -2.95 -21.14 -3.27
N LEU A 131 -3.59 -22.30 -3.48
CA LEU A 131 -4.10 -22.76 -4.77
C LEU A 131 -5.31 -21.94 -5.20
N LEU A 132 -6.12 -21.47 -4.24
CA LEU A 132 -7.21 -20.55 -4.52
C LEU A 132 -6.69 -19.22 -5.09
N PHE A 133 -5.69 -18.61 -4.45
CA PHE A 133 -5.11 -17.36 -4.95
C PHE A 133 -4.31 -17.57 -6.26
N ALA A 134 -3.63 -18.71 -6.42
CA ALA A 134 -2.94 -19.07 -7.66
C ALA A 134 -3.93 -19.23 -8.83
N GLY A 135 -4.99 -20.01 -8.61
CA GLY A 135 -6.06 -20.23 -9.59
C GLY A 135 -6.78 -18.93 -9.93
N TRP A 136 -7.01 -18.06 -8.93
CA TRP A 136 -7.54 -16.73 -9.16
C TRP A 136 -6.60 -15.88 -10.03
N ALA A 137 -5.31 -15.82 -9.71
CA ALA A 137 -4.34 -15.09 -10.51
C ALA A 137 -4.29 -15.61 -11.96
N LEU A 138 -4.35 -16.94 -12.15
CA LEU A 138 -4.37 -17.58 -13.47
C LEU A 138 -5.62 -17.18 -14.26
N LEU A 139 -6.80 -17.32 -13.67
CA LEU A 139 -8.08 -16.98 -14.31
C LEU A 139 -8.23 -15.48 -14.57
N ALA A 140 -7.63 -14.63 -13.73
CA ALA A 140 -7.65 -13.19 -13.89
C ALA A 140 -6.71 -12.70 -15.00
N LEU A 141 -5.64 -13.43 -15.33
CA LEU A 141 -4.57 -12.96 -16.21
C LEU A 141 -5.06 -12.48 -17.60
N PRO A 142 -5.91 -13.22 -18.35
CA PRO A 142 -6.40 -12.75 -19.64
C PRO A 142 -7.12 -11.40 -19.52
N TRP A 143 -7.94 -11.24 -18.49
CA TRP A 143 -8.70 -10.01 -18.23
C TRP A 143 -7.81 -8.85 -17.82
N VAL A 144 -6.79 -9.11 -17.00
CA VAL A 144 -5.79 -8.11 -16.58
C VAL A 144 -5.01 -7.57 -17.80
N VAL A 145 -4.65 -8.46 -18.73
CA VAL A 145 -3.99 -8.08 -20.00
C VAL A 145 -4.91 -7.21 -20.85
N ILE A 146 -6.18 -7.62 -21.00
CA ILE A 146 -7.18 -6.90 -21.79
C ILE A 146 -7.51 -5.53 -21.16
N ALA A 147 -7.53 -5.42 -19.83
CA ALA A 147 -7.86 -4.18 -19.09
C ALA A 147 -6.98 -2.99 -19.43
N ARG A 148 -5.68 -3.23 -19.74
CA ARG A 148 -4.69 -2.17 -19.99
C ARG A 148 -4.78 -1.05 -18.94
N ALA A 149 -4.88 -1.46 -17.68
CA ALA A 149 -5.20 -0.59 -16.56
C ALA A 149 -4.22 -0.88 -15.41
N PRO A 150 -3.39 0.09 -14.98
CA PRO A 150 -2.34 -0.19 -14.00
C PRO A 150 -2.86 -0.74 -12.68
N TRP A 151 -3.96 -0.21 -12.16
CA TRP A 151 -4.54 -0.69 -10.90
C TRP A 151 -4.99 -2.17 -10.96
N VAL A 152 -5.44 -2.68 -12.12
CA VAL A 152 -5.80 -4.10 -12.30
C VAL A 152 -4.54 -4.98 -12.30
N TRP A 153 -3.45 -4.51 -12.91
CA TRP A 153 -2.15 -5.19 -12.85
C TRP A 153 -1.56 -5.22 -11.43
N LEU A 154 -1.69 -4.12 -10.68
CA LEU A 154 -1.25 -4.07 -9.29
C LEU A 154 -2.06 -5.02 -8.41
N PHE A 155 -3.38 -5.10 -8.63
CA PHE A 155 -4.23 -6.08 -7.95
C PHE A 155 -3.78 -7.51 -8.26
N TRP A 156 -3.52 -7.81 -9.54
CA TRP A 156 -3.01 -9.11 -9.94
C TRP A 156 -1.64 -9.45 -9.32
N LEU A 157 -0.74 -8.47 -9.22
CA LEU A 157 0.53 -8.62 -8.51
C LEU A 157 0.33 -8.91 -7.02
N VAL A 158 -0.68 -8.30 -6.38
CA VAL A 158 -1.06 -8.64 -4.99
C VAL A 158 -1.54 -10.07 -4.90
N LEU A 159 -2.36 -10.57 -5.84
CA LEU A 159 -2.79 -11.98 -5.86
C LEU A 159 -1.59 -12.93 -5.94
N LEU A 160 -0.62 -12.65 -6.80
CA LEU A 160 0.61 -13.44 -6.90
C LEU A 160 1.43 -13.42 -5.62
N ASN A 161 1.61 -12.24 -5.01
CA ASN A 161 2.32 -12.12 -3.74
C ASN A 161 1.61 -12.89 -2.62
N THR A 162 0.28 -12.81 -2.55
CA THR A 162 -0.52 -13.53 -1.55
C THR A 162 -0.45 -15.03 -1.76
N SER A 163 -0.60 -15.51 -2.99
CA SER A 163 -0.48 -16.92 -3.33
C SER A 163 0.91 -17.47 -2.96
N LEU A 164 1.97 -16.76 -3.34
CA LEU A 164 3.35 -17.16 -3.05
C LEU A 164 3.65 -17.12 -1.55
N ALA A 165 3.18 -16.10 -0.84
CA ALA A 165 3.34 -16.03 0.61
C ALA A 165 2.64 -17.21 1.27
N LEU A 166 1.40 -17.53 0.89
CA LEU A 166 0.67 -18.66 1.47
C LEU A 166 1.33 -20.00 1.18
N PHE A 167 1.79 -20.21 -0.05
CA PHE A 167 2.53 -21.40 -0.45
C PHE A 167 3.78 -21.63 0.41
N LEU A 168 4.46 -20.55 0.80
CA LEU A 168 5.68 -20.62 1.61
C LEU A 168 5.41 -20.74 3.12
N VAL A 169 4.27 -20.24 3.63
CA VAL A 169 3.88 -20.36 5.05
C VAL A 169 3.09 -21.64 5.34
N GLY A 170 2.36 -22.16 4.35
CA GLY A 170 1.38 -23.24 4.49
C GLY A 170 0.10 -22.86 5.27
N ARG A 171 0.00 -21.63 5.79
CA ARG A 171 -1.19 -21.11 6.50
C ARG A 171 -1.30 -19.59 6.44
N PHE A 172 -2.52 -19.09 6.50
CA PHE A 172 -2.78 -17.65 6.60
C PHE A 172 -2.62 -17.19 8.06
N ASP A 173 -1.39 -16.93 8.49
CA ASP A 173 -1.09 -16.33 9.79
C ASP A 173 -0.18 -15.10 9.62
N ILE A 174 -0.75 -13.91 9.81
CA ILE A 174 -0.08 -12.62 9.67
C ILE A 174 1.13 -12.50 10.60
N TRP A 175 1.07 -13.07 11.80
CA TRP A 175 2.16 -12.99 12.77
C TRP A 175 3.29 -13.94 12.39
N MET A 176 2.96 -15.13 11.87
CA MET A 176 3.98 -16.03 11.30
C MET A 176 4.66 -15.42 10.07
N VAL A 177 3.88 -14.83 9.16
CA VAL A 177 4.39 -14.14 7.97
C VAL A 177 5.35 -13.01 8.34
N LEU A 178 5.04 -12.23 9.38
CA LEU A 178 5.83 -11.05 9.74
C LEU A 178 7.03 -11.34 10.65
N ILE A 179 6.99 -12.40 11.48
CA ILE A 179 7.93 -12.56 12.60
C ILE A 179 8.72 -13.88 12.54
N TYR A 180 8.15 -14.96 11.99
CA TYR A 180 8.57 -16.31 12.40
C TYR A 180 8.98 -17.27 11.29
N SER A 181 9.11 -16.84 10.03
CA SER A 181 9.45 -17.79 8.98
C SER A 181 10.73 -17.47 8.20
N ASP A 182 11.60 -18.47 8.22
CA ASP A 182 12.87 -18.53 7.55
C ASP A 182 12.63 -18.77 6.05
N ALA A 183 13.11 -17.87 5.20
CA ALA A 183 13.11 -17.96 3.73
C ALA A 183 11.86 -17.48 2.95
N ILE A 184 10.79 -17.03 3.62
CA ILE A 184 9.55 -16.62 2.92
C ILE A 184 9.74 -15.40 2.02
N PHE A 185 10.62 -14.47 2.41
CA PHE A 185 10.72 -13.19 1.74
C PHE A 185 11.53 -13.20 0.43
N TRP A 186 12.26 -14.29 0.14
CA TRP A 186 13.01 -14.42 -1.12
C TRP A 186 12.08 -14.40 -2.33
N GLY A 187 11.03 -15.23 -2.32
CA GLY A 187 10.07 -15.34 -3.42
C GLY A 187 9.39 -13.99 -3.73
N PRO A 188 8.72 -13.35 -2.76
CA PRO A 188 8.12 -12.04 -2.92
C PRO A 188 9.13 -10.96 -3.34
N LEU A 189 10.35 -10.96 -2.80
CA LEU A 189 11.37 -9.99 -3.21
C LEU A 189 11.73 -10.15 -4.70
N LEU A 190 12.00 -11.38 -5.14
CA LEU A 190 12.34 -11.68 -6.53
C LEU A 190 11.17 -11.38 -7.48
N LEU A 191 9.95 -11.76 -7.10
CA LEU A 191 8.73 -11.47 -7.84
C LEU A 191 8.53 -9.97 -8.03
N ASN A 192 8.61 -9.19 -6.95
CA ASN A 192 8.41 -7.74 -7.03
C ASN A 192 9.60 -7.03 -7.71
N ALA A 193 10.82 -7.54 -7.57
CA ALA A 193 11.98 -7.02 -8.31
C ALA A 193 11.82 -7.23 -9.82
N LEU A 194 11.39 -8.43 -10.25
CA LEU A 194 11.10 -8.72 -11.64
C LEU A 194 9.94 -7.85 -12.15
N ALA A 195 8.84 -7.76 -11.40
CA ALA A 195 7.71 -6.91 -11.73
C ALA A 195 8.14 -5.44 -11.89
N LEU A 196 9.02 -4.95 -11.01
CA LEU A 196 9.54 -3.59 -11.08
C LEU A 196 10.42 -3.37 -12.31
N LEU A 197 11.32 -4.30 -12.60
CA LEU A 197 12.19 -4.26 -13.79
C LEU A 197 11.35 -4.22 -15.07
N LEU A 198 10.37 -5.11 -15.19
CA LEU A 198 9.44 -5.14 -16.32
C LEU A 198 8.64 -3.84 -16.40
N TRP A 199 8.11 -3.35 -15.28
CA TRP A 199 7.31 -2.12 -15.25
C TRP A 199 8.13 -0.90 -15.70
N GLU A 200 9.33 -0.73 -15.14
CA GLU A 200 10.23 0.38 -15.47
C GLU A 200 10.73 0.30 -16.92
N PHE A 201 10.95 -0.91 -17.44
CA PHE A 201 11.30 -1.14 -18.84
C PHE A 201 10.14 -0.77 -19.79
N TYR A 202 8.92 -1.26 -19.55
CA TYR A 202 7.79 -1.00 -20.45
C TYR A 202 7.14 0.37 -20.24
N TRP A 203 7.35 1.01 -19.10
CA TRP A 203 6.80 2.33 -18.76
C TRP A 203 6.92 3.38 -19.88
N PRO A 204 8.11 3.66 -20.44
CA PRO A 204 8.24 4.70 -21.47
C PRO A 204 7.57 4.27 -22.79
N ARG A 205 7.46 2.96 -23.04
CA ARG A 205 7.03 2.36 -24.31
C ARG A 205 5.51 2.21 -24.43
N ILE A 206 4.80 2.06 -23.31
CA ILE A 206 3.38 1.72 -23.29
C ILE A 206 2.58 2.83 -22.58
N ALA A 207 1.67 3.48 -23.31
CA ALA A 207 0.95 4.67 -22.83
C ALA A 207 0.16 4.43 -21.54
N TRP A 208 -0.57 3.32 -21.44
CA TRP A 208 -1.41 3.01 -20.27
C TRP A 208 -0.61 2.68 -19.01
N MET A 209 0.67 2.30 -19.12
CA MET A 209 1.54 1.98 -17.98
C MET A 209 2.11 3.22 -17.29
N ARG A 210 1.93 4.42 -17.85
CA ARG A 210 2.53 5.69 -17.36
C ARG A 210 1.90 6.25 -16.07
N ALA A 211 1.25 5.41 -15.27
CA ALA A 211 0.65 5.80 -14.00
C ALA A 211 1.66 5.86 -12.85
N ARG A 212 1.98 7.05 -12.35
CA ARG A 212 3.10 7.27 -11.40
C ARG A 212 2.98 6.49 -10.10
N TYR A 213 1.77 6.10 -9.70
CA TYR A 213 1.54 5.30 -8.50
C TYR A 213 1.98 3.83 -8.65
N ALA A 214 2.02 3.28 -9.87
CA ALA A 214 2.30 1.86 -10.08
C ALA A 214 3.71 1.45 -9.66
N PRO A 215 4.81 2.04 -10.18
CA PRO A 215 6.15 1.69 -9.74
C PRO A 215 6.36 1.97 -8.24
N ARG A 216 5.72 3.00 -7.68
CA ARG A 216 5.78 3.30 -6.23
C ARG A 216 5.18 2.18 -5.39
N PHE A 217 4.04 1.63 -5.83
CA PHE A 217 3.38 0.51 -5.16
C PHE A 217 4.19 -0.78 -5.27
N ILE A 218 4.77 -1.06 -6.45
CA ILE A 218 5.64 -2.24 -6.64
C ILE A 218 6.89 -2.13 -5.76
N VAL A 219 7.53 -0.96 -5.68
CA VAL A 219 8.66 -0.73 -4.75
C VAL A 219 8.23 -0.91 -3.31
N PHE A 220 7.02 -0.47 -2.93
CA PHE A 220 6.51 -0.69 -1.58
C PHE A 220 6.40 -2.19 -1.25
N LEU A 221 5.82 -3.00 -2.14
CA LEU A 221 5.77 -4.46 -1.96
C LEU A 221 7.18 -5.08 -1.88
N ALA A 222 8.08 -4.67 -2.77
CA ALA A 222 9.48 -5.10 -2.74
C ALA A 222 10.17 -4.70 -1.43
N ALA A 223 9.89 -3.51 -0.90
CA ALA A 223 10.46 -3.01 0.35
C ALA A 223 9.94 -3.78 1.56
N VAL A 224 8.67 -4.17 1.58
CA VAL A 224 8.11 -5.05 2.63
C VAL A 224 8.87 -6.38 2.63
N ALA A 225 9.02 -7.01 1.47
CA ALA A 225 9.75 -8.27 1.33
C ALA A 225 11.24 -8.11 1.71
N ALA A 226 11.92 -7.09 1.18
CA ALA A 226 13.33 -6.83 1.47
C ALA A 226 13.58 -6.54 2.96
N THR A 227 12.68 -5.78 3.60
CA THR A 227 12.77 -5.49 5.05
C THR A 227 12.56 -6.75 5.86
N GLY A 228 11.54 -7.54 5.53
CA GLY A 228 11.31 -8.84 6.16
C GLY A 228 12.55 -9.73 6.05
N LEU A 229 13.12 -9.85 4.85
CA LEU A 229 14.34 -10.62 4.60
C LEU A 229 15.53 -10.14 5.45
N GLY A 230 15.77 -8.81 5.48
CA GLY A 230 16.88 -8.23 6.23
C GLY A 230 16.71 -8.35 7.75
N VAL A 231 15.49 -8.20 8.27
CA VAL A 231 15.18 -8.40 9.69
C VAL A 231 15.33 -9.89 10.06
N SER A 232 14.76 -10.79 9.27
CA SER A 232 14.88 -12.24 9.47
C SER A 232 16.33 -12.71 9.48
N TRP A 233 17.20 -12.12 8.64
CA TRP A 233 18.63 -12.45 8.63
C TRP A 233 19.27 -12.24 10.01
N TRP A 234 19.00 -11.12 10.68
CA TRP A 234 19.59 -10.81 11.99
C TRP A 234 19.19 -11.77 13.11
N PHE A 235 17.98 -12.33 13.05
CA PHE A 235 17.43 -13.17 14.12
C PHE A 235 17.51 -14.68 13.82
N LEU A 236 17.40 -15.08 12.56
CA LEU A 236 17.15 -16.46 12.17
C LEU A 236 18.34 -17.12 11.49
N VAL A 237 19.34 -16.38 10.97
CA VAL A 237 20.46 -16.96 10.19
C VAL A 237 21.21 -18.06 10.95
N LYS A 238 21.37 -17.94 12.27
CA LYS A 238 22.06 -18.94 13.10
C LYS A 238 21.18 -20.11 13.54
N ARG A 239 19.86 -20.00 13.38
CA ARG A 239 18.87 -20.96 13.89
C ARG A 239 18.21 -21.77 12.78
N THR A 240 18.21 -21.22 11.56
CA THR A 240 17.55 -21.85 10.42
C THR A 240 18.42 -22.91 9.77
N GLY A 241 17.78 -23.98 9.28
CA GLY A 241 18.41 -24.97 8.39
C GLY A 241 18.53 -24.50 6.93
N TRP A 242 17.94 -23.34 6.58
CA TRP A 242 17.94 -22.84 5.21
C TRP A 242 19.24 -22.13 4.85
N GLN A 243 20.08 -22.80 4.06
CA GLN A 243 21.40 -22.29 3.64
C GLN A 243 21.33 -20.94 2.91
N LEU A 244 20.25 -20.70 2.13
CA LEU A 244 20.05 -19.41 1.45
C LEU A 244 19.97 -18.21 2.40
N MET A 245 19.60 -18.41 3.66
CA MET A 245 19.53 -17.31 4.63
C MET A 245 20.89 -16.63 4.81
N HIS A 246 22.01 -17.36 4.75
CA HIS A 246 23.34 -16.77 4.84
C HIS A 246 23.62 -15.73 3.75
N TYR A 247 22.96 -15.87 2.59
CA TYR A 247 23.11 -14.99 1.43
C TYR A 247 22.05 -13.87 1.37
N ALA A 248 21.19 -13.72 2.37
CA ALA A 248 20.18 -12.64 2.40
C ALA A 248 20.75 -11.22 2.18
N PRO A 249 21.93 -10.84 2.73
CA PRO A 249 22.54 -9.55 2.45
C PRO A 249 22.88 -9.32 0.97
N ILE A 250 23.17 -10.40 0.22
CA ILE A 250 23.47 -10.35 -1.22
C ILE A 250 22.22 -10.04 -2.04
N ALA A 251 21.01 -10.29 -1.52
CA ALA A 251 19.78 -9.82 -2.15
C ALA A 251 19.37 -8.42 -1.67
N TYR A 252 19.46 -8.18 -0.36
CA TYR A 252 19.02 -6.94 0.26
C TYR A 252 19.86 -5.72 -0.18
N LEU A 253 21.19 -5.82 -0.14
CA LEU A 253 22.07 -4.69 -0.43
C LEU A 253 21.99 -4.24 -1.89
N PRO A 254 22.01 -5.14 -2.91
CA PRO A 254 21.78 -4.73 -4.29
C PRO A 254 20.39 -4.16 -4.52
N TRP A 255 19.33 -4.74 -3.93
CA TRP A 255 17.99 -4.17 -4.03
C TRP A 255 17.95 -2.73 -3.49
N LEU A 256 18.52 -2.50 -2.32
CA LEU A 256 18.57 -1.18 -1.69
C LEU A 256 19.37 -0.19 -2.56
N PHE A 257 20.56 -0.59 -3.00
CA PHE A 257 21.44 0.23 -3.82
C PHE A 257 20.79 0.58 -5.17
N LEU A 258 20.27 -0.41 -5.90
CA LEU A 258 19.66 -0.21 -7.21
C LEU A 258 18.41 0.66 -7.13
N THR A 259 17.56 0.44 -6.12
CA THR A 259 16.35 1.25 -5.91
C THR A 259 16.73 2.70 -5.60
N VAL A 260 17.65 2.93 -4.66
CA VAL A 260 18.10 4.28 -4.32
C VAL A 260 18.78 4.95 -5.51
N TRP A 261 19.70 4.27 -6.19
CA TRP A 261 20.42 4.82 -7.33
C TRP A 261 19.47 5.19 -8.48
N TYR A 262 18.61 4.28 -8.90
CA TYR A 262 17.70 4.47 -10.03
C TYR A 262 16.69 5.58 -9.76
N TYR A 263 16.02 5.55 -8.60
CA TYR A 263 15.02 6.57 -8.26
C TYR A 263 15.63 7.91 -7.90
N ARG A 264 16.90 7.94 -7.46
CA ARG A 264 17.58 9.19 -7.17
C ARG A 264 18.11 9.91 -8.41
N THR A 265 18.63 9.16 -9.38
CA THR A 265 19.34 9.72 -10.54
C THR A 265 18.48 9.79 -11.80
N ARG A 266 17.78 8.70 -12.14
CA ARG A 266 17.01 8.57 -13.38
C ARG A 266 15.59 9.10 -13.24
N ARG A 267 14.81 8.55 -12.30
CA ARG A 267 13.38 8.89 -12.14
C ARG A 267 13.12 10.16 -11.32
N LYS A 268 14.00 10.48 -10.37
CA LYS A 268 13.85 11.60 -9.42
C LYS A 268 12.50 11.56 -8.68
N ASP A 269 12.16 10.39 -8.13
CA ASP A 269 10.95 10.18 -7.31
C ASP A 269 11.34 9.96 -5.85
N ILE A 270 10.65 10.64 -4.94
CA ILE A 270 10.95 10.62 -3.51
C ILE A 270 10.34 9.41 -2.81
N VAL A 271 9.21 8.89 -3.30
CA VAL A 271 8.44 7.84 -2.58
C VAL A 271 9.25 6.53 -2.44
N PRO A 272 9.90 6.01 -3.50
CA PRO A 272 10.80 4.86 -3.39
C PRO A 272 11.99 5.08 -2.44
N LEU A 273 12.51 6.31 -2.35
CA LEU A 273 13.61 6.65 -1.43
C LEU A 273 13.14 6.62 0.03
N VAL A 274 11.91 7.07 0.30
CA VAL A 274 11.30 6.97 1.63
C VAL A 274 11.15 5.50 2.03
N ALA A 275 10.61 4.65 1.16
CA ALA A 275 10.46 3.22 1.41
C ALA A 275 11.83 2.55 1.67
N SER A 276 12.84 2.89 0.87
CA SER A 276 14.22 2.40 1.03
C SER A 276 14.85 2.85 2.36
N ALA A 277 14.65 4.11 2.75
CA ALA A 277 15.16 4.66 4.00
C ALA A 277 14.48 4.00 5.22
N LEU A 278 13.15 3.81 5.18
CA LEU A 278 12.41 3.11 6.23
C LEU A 278 12.88 1.65 6.36
N SER A 279 13.07 0.96 5.23
CA SER A 279 13.63 -0.39 5.21
C SER A 279 15.01 -0.45 5.86
N CYS A 280 15.91 0.46 5.48
CA CYS A 280 17.26 0.54 6.05
C CYS A 280 17.22 0.79 7.56
N ILE A 281 16.37 1.71 8.03
CA ILE A 281 16.18 1.98 9.46
C ILE A 281 15.72 0.71 10.19
N ALA A 282 14.70 0.01 9.67
CA ALA A 282 14.18 -1.19 10.30
C ALA A 282 15.22 -2.32 10.39
N VAL A 283 15.96 -2.59 9.30
CA VAL A 283 16.98 -3.65 9.26
C VAL A 283 18.16 -3.35 10.18
N LEU A 284 18.64 -2.11 10.21
CA LEU A 284 19.73 -1.69 11.12
C LEU A 284 19.28 -1.72 12.58
N THR A 285 18.02 -1.33 12.85
CA THR A 285 17.45 -1.43 14.20
C THR A 285 17.35 -2.88 14.65
N ALA A 286 16.92 -3.80 13.77
CA ALA A 286 16.91 -5.22 14.04
C ALA A 286 18.32 -5.78 14.35
N GLY A 287 19.35 -5.30 13.65
CA GLY A 287 20.74 -5.67 13.95
C GLY A 287 21.23 -5.18 15.31
N LEU A 288 20.89 -3.94 15.66
CA LEU A 288 21.20 -3.39 16.99
C LEU A 288 20.50 -4.20 18.09
N ILE A 289 19.22 -4.52 17.91
CA ILE A 289 18.44 -5.38 18.81
C ILE A 289 19.11 -6.76 18.94
N SER A 290 19.37 -7.45 17.83
CA SER A 290 19.98 -8.78 17.82
C SER A 290 21.35 -8.80 18.53
N GLY A 291 22.18 -7.77 18.32
CA GLY A 291 23.47 -7.63 18.99
C GLY A 291 23.38 -7.42 20.51
N MET A 292 22.30 -6.78 21.00
CA MET A 292 22.08 -6.52 22.43
C MET A 292 21.41 -7.70 23.14
N PHE A 293 20.46 -8.38 22.50
CA PHE A 293 19.76 -9.56 23.04
C PHE A 293 20.70 -10.73 23.37
N GLY A 294 21.81 -10.88 22.63
CA GLY A 294 22.81 -11.92 22.91
C GLY A 294 23.56 -11.76 24.25
N LYS A 295 23.44 -10.61 24.93
CA LYS A 295 24.27 -10.26 26.09
C LYS A 295 23.52 -10.09 27.43
N LYS A 296 22.26 -10.54 27.56
CA LYS A 296 21.43 -10.38 28.78
C LYS A 296 21.18 -8.92 29.24
N TYR A 297 21.49 -7.91 28.41
CA TYR A 297 21.28 -6.49 28.73
C TYR A 297 19.93 -5.98 28.21
N LEU A 298 18.81 -6.56 28.66
CA LEU A 298 17.49 -5.92 28.49
C LEU A 298 17.19 -5.09 29.73
N ASP A 299 17.92 -3.99 29.86
CA ASP A 299 17.66 -2.96 30.86
C ASP A 299 17.05 -1.72 30.18
N VAL A 300 16.48 -0.81 30.97
CA VAL A 300 15.90 0.46 30.53
C VAL A 300 16.87 1.25 29.64
N THR A 301 18.17 1.20 29.95
CA THR A 301 19.23 1.83 29.15
C THR A 301 19.26 1.32 27.70
N SER A 302 19.02 0.03 27.48
CA SER A 302 19.04 -0.56 26.15
C SER A 302 17.89 -0.06 25.28
N PHE A 303 16.68 0.06 25.87
CA PHE A 303 15.54 0.65 25.20
C PHE A 303 15.76 2.13 24.88
N PHE A 304 16.40 2.88 25.78
CA PHE A 304 16.74 4.27 25.54
C PHE A 304 17.74 4.43 24.38
N VAL A 305 18.77 3.59 24.33
CA VAL A 305 19.77 3.58 23.24
C VAL A 305 19.11 3.23 21.90
N ILE A 306 18.26 2.20 21.85
CA ILE A 306 17.49 1.85 20.65
C ILE A 306 16.66 3.05 20.19
N GLY A 307 15.90 3.67 21.10
CA GLY A 307 15.07 4.84 20.79
C GLY A 307 15.89 6.02 20.26
N ALA A 308 17.02 6.33 20.90
CA ALA A 308 17.90 7.42 20.49
C ALA A 308 18.51 7.17 19.09
N VAL A 309 18.96 5.94 18.82
CA VAL A 309 19.51 5.57 17.50
C VAL A 309 18.44 5.62 16.42
N VAL A 310 17.25 5.08 16.67
CA VAL A 310 16.12 5.15 15.72
C VAL A 310 15.73 6.60 15.43
N ALA A 311 15.67 7.46 16.46
CA ALA A 311 15.40 8.88 16.30
C ALA A 311 16.48 9.58 15.47
N ALA A 312 17.76 9.33 15.75
CA ALA A 312 18.88 9.89 15.02
C ALA A 312 18.89 9.46 13.55
N MET A 313 18.66 8.18 13.27
CA MET A 313 18.57 7.63 11.92
C MET A 313 17.37 8.19 11.15
N THR A 314 16.22 8.33 11.81
CA THR A 314 15.02 8.92 11.22
C THR A 314 15.26 10.40 10.87
N ALA A 315 15.91 11.16 11.77
CA ALA A 315 16.29 12.54 11.51
C ALA A 315 17.29 12.65 10.35
N ALA A 316 18.33 11.81 10.31
CA ALA A 316 19.30 11.76 9.23
C ALA A 316 18.64 11.43 7.88
N ALA A 317 17.74 10.44 7.85
CA ALA A 317 16.96 10.09 6.66
C ALA A 317 16.07 11.25 6.21
N ALA A 318 15.38 11.91 7.13
CA ALA A 318 14.52 13.05 6.82
C ALA A 318 15.33 14.24 6.25
N ILE A 319 16.50 14.54 6.82
CA ILE A 319 17.42 15.58 6.31
C ILE A 319 17.90 15.20 4.91
N TRP A 320 18.37 13.96 4.71
CA TRP A 320 18.84 13.49 3.41
C TRP A 320 17.75 13.53 2.32
N LEU A 321 16.53 13.11 2.64
CA LEU A 321 15.38 13.15 1.74
C LEU A 321 14.99 14.60 1.40
N ARG A 322 14.97 15.51 2.38
CA ARG A 322 14.70 16.95 2.16
C ARG A 322 15.77 17.59 1.27
N HIS A 323 17.06 17.33 1.55
CA HIS A 323 18.15 17.82 0.71
C HIS A 323 18.03 17.29 -0.72
N THR A 324 17.74 16.01 -0.89
CA THR A 324 17.57 15.39 -2.20
C THR A 324 16.39 15.99 -2.98
N SER A 325 15.24 16.16 -2.32
CA SER A 325 14.05 16.81 -2.91
C SER A 325 14.34 18.27 -3.31
N SER A 326 15.02 19.03 -2.44
CA SER A 326 15.37 20.43 -2.71
C SER A 326 16.34 20.57 -3.90
N LYS A 327 17.32 19.67 -4.03
CA LYS A 327 18.23 19.63 -5.19
C LYS A 327 17.47 19.38 -6.50
N TRP A 328 16.49 18.48 -6.50
CA TRP A 328 15.65 18.26 -7.69
C TRP A 328 14.72 19.42 -8.00
N ALA A 329 14.23 20.15 -7.00
CA ALA A 329 13.41 21.34 -7.20
C ALA A 329 14.23 22.47 -7.84
N LYS A 330 15.43 22.73 -7.32
CA LYS A 330 16.37 23.71 -7.90
C LYS A 330 16.76 23.36 -9.33
N ALA A 331 17.08 22.09 -9.60
CA ALA A 331 17.43 21.64 -10.94
C ALA A 331 16.27 21.72 -11.95
N ARG A 332 15.01 21.75 -11.48
CA ARG A 332 13.84 21.99 -12.33
C ARG A 332 13.61 23.49 -12.59
N GLY A 333 13.78 24.33 -11.57
CA GLY A 333 13.58 25.78 -11.69
C GLY A 333 14.63 26.54 -12.51
N VAL A 334 15.79 25.91 -12.81
CA VAL A 334 16.85 26.49 -13.67
C VAL A 334 16.65 26.09 -15.15
N GLY A 335 15.74 25.16 -15.46
CA GLY A 335 15.48 24.72 -16.84
C GLY A 335 14.32 25.44 -17.55
N ASP A 336 13.54 26.24 -16.81
CA ASP A 336 12.36 26.97 -17.30
C ASP A 336 12.56 28.50 -17.27
N ALA A 337 13.80 28.97 -17.06
CA ALA A 337 14.23 30.37 -17.17
C ALA A 337 15.34 30.45 -18.22
#